data_AF-A0AAJ4A4F6-F1
#
_entry.id   AF-A0AAJ4A4F6-F1
#
_cell.length_a   1.000
_cell.length_b   1.000
_cell.length_c   1.000
_cell.angle_alpha   90.00
_cell.angle_beta   90.00
_cell.angle_gamma   90.00
#
_symmetry.space_group_name_H-M   'P 1'
#
loop_
_entity.id
_entity.type
_entity.pdbx_description
1 polymer ?
#
loop_
_entity_poly.entity_id
_entity_poly.type
_entity_poly.pdbx_seq_one_letter_code
_entity_poly.pdbx_strand_id
1 'polypeptide(L)' 'MAKELKKKDVKAIAKKAIKKVDIAKKDVKKATKKVAKKVSKKALSEKKDAKKLAKKVAKKIAK' A
#
# COMPACT_ATOMS: atom_id res chain seq x y z
N MET A 1 4.51 30.85 34.07
CA MET A 1 5.29 31.45 32.97
C MET A 1 4.87 30.80 31.66
N ALA A 2 4.03 31.47 30.86
CA ALA A 2 3.72 31.02 29.51
C ALA A 2 5.00 31.18 28.66
N LYS A 3 5.47 30.07 28.08
CA LYS A 3 6.62 30.08 27.16
C LYS A 3 6.18 30.81 25.90
N GLU A 4 6.57 32.08 25.74
CA GLU A 4 6.34 32.79 24.48
C GLU A 4 7.09 32.06 23.36
N LEU A 5 6.34 31.34 22.54
CA LEU A 5 6.84 30.70 21.34
C LEU A 5 7.21 31.80 20.33
N LYS A 6 8.50 32.11 20.24
CA LYS A 6 9.03 33.05 19.24
C LYS A 6 8.67 32.51 17.85
N LYS A 7 8.24 33.39 16.92
CA LYS A 7 7.83 33.03 15.54
C LYS A 7 8.87 32.15 14.80
N LYS A 8 10.16 32.29 15.14
CA LYS A 8 11.26 31.47 14.60
C LYS A 8 11.17 29.99 15.00
N ASP A 9 10.80 29.70 16.25
CA ASP A 9 10.69 28.33 16.77
C ASP A 9 9.50 27.61 16.16
N VAL A 10 8.37 28.30 16.02
CA VAL A 10 7.18 27.79 15.30
C VAL A 10 7.54 27.45 13.85
N LYS A 11 8.29 28.32 13.16
CA LYS A 11 8.73 28.10 11.77
C LYS A 11 9.67 26.89 11.65
N ALA A 12 10.54 26.67 12.64
CA ALA A 12 11.45 25.52 12.67
C ALA A 12 10.69 24.20 12.91
N ILE A 13 9.73 24.20 13.84
CA ILE A 13 8.88 23.03 14.13
C ILE A 13 8.02 22.69 12.91
N ALA A 14 7.40 23.70 12.28
CA ALA A 14 6.60 23.52 11.07
C ALA A 14 7.43 22.90 9.93
N LYS A 15 8.65 23.39 9.68
CA LYS A 15 9.54 22.79 8.66
C LYS A 15 9.90 21.34 8.95
N LYS A 16 10.17 21.00 10.23
CA LYS A 16 10.44 19.61 10.63
C LYS A 16 9.22 18.71 10.44
N ALA A 17 8.03 19.20 10.80
CA ALA A 17 6.77 18.48 10.60
C ALA A 17 6.50 18.22 9.11
N ILE A 18 6.64 19.24 8.26
CA ILE A 18 6.46 19.11 6.80
C ILE A 18 7.40 18.04 6.22
N LYS A 19 8.69 18.07 6.58
CA LYS A 19 9.66 17.06 6.14
C LYS A 19 9.26 15.64 6.57
N LYS A 20 8.77 15.46 7.80
CA LYS A 20 8.28 14.15 8.28
C LYS A 20 7.05 13.68 7.51
N VAL A 21 6.12 14.58 7.20
CA VAL A 21 4.92 14.28 6.42
C VAL A 21 5.28 13.87 4.99
N ASP A 22 6.25 14.54 4.36
CA ASP A 22 6.73 14.17 3.02
C ASP A 22 7.37 12.78 2.97
N ILE A 23 8.16 12.43 4.00
CA ILE A 23 8.74 11.10 4.14
C ILE A 23 7.63 10.06 4.31
N ALA A 24 6.69 10.31 5.22
CA ALA A 24 5.55 9.41 5.44
C ALA A 24 4.70 9.20 4.18
N LYS A 25 4.42 10.26 3.41
CA LYS A 25 3.71 10.14 2.12
C LYS A 25 4.47 9.26 1.13
N LYS A 26 5.79 9.39 1.04
CA LYS A 26 6.62 8.57 0.14
C LYS A 26 6.62 7.10 0.56
N ASP A 27 6.71 6.82 1.85
CA ASP A 27 6.72 5.45 2.37
C ASP A 27 5.36 4.77 2.22
N VAL A 28 4.27 5.47 2.51
CA VAL A 28 2.91 4.98 2.25
C VAL A 28 2.71 4.68 0.77
N LYS A 29 3.14 5.57 -0.14
CA LYS A 29 3.04 5.34 -1.59
C LYS A 29 3.84 4.11 -2.05
N LYS A 30 5.02 3.86 -1.47
CA LYS A 30 5.82 2.66 -1.78
C LYS A 30 5.16 1.39 -1.23
N ALA A 31 4.65 1.43 0.00
CA ALA A 31 3.97 0.32 0.63
C ALA A 31 2.69 -0.06 -0.13
N THR A 32 1.84 0.90 -0.46
CA THR A 32 0.60 0.67 -1.22
C THR A 32 0.88 0.09 -2.60
N LYS A 33 1.90 0.58 -3.31
CA LYS A 33 2.30 0.02 -4.63
C LYS A 33 2.78 -1.43 -4.51
N LYS A 34 3.53 -1.77 -3.46
CA LYS A 34 3.96 -3.17 -3.21
C LYS A 34 2.78 -4.08 -2.91
N VAL A 35 1.85 -3.63 -2.05
CA VAL A 35 0.63 -4.39 -1.72
C VAL A 35 -0.22 -4.60 -2.96
N ALA A 36 -0.52 -3.55 -3.72
CA ALA A 36 -1.31 -3.64 -4.95
C ALA A 36 -0.71 -4.63 -5.96
N LYS A 37 0.63 -4.61 -6.15
CA LYS A 37 1.32 -5.56 -7.03
C LYS A 37 1.27 -7.00 -6.51
N LYS A 38 1.31 -7.21 -5.20
CA LYS A 38 1.21 -8.54 -4.59
C LYS A 38 -0.21 -9.09 -4.71
N VAL A 39 -1.22 -8.27 -4.44
CA VAL A 39 -2.64 -8.61 -4.59
C VAL A 39 -2.96 -8.97 -6.03
N SER A 40 -2.54 -8.15 -7.01
CA SER A 40 -2.81 -8.44 -8.43
C SER A 40 -2.14 -9.73 -8.91
N LYS A 41 -0.90 -10.01 -8.50
CA LYS A 41 -0.24 -11.30 -8.78
C LYS A 41 -0.98 -12.48 -8.18
N LYS A 42 -1.44 -12.37 -6.91
CA LYS A 42 -2.18 -13.42 -6.23
C LYS A 42 -3.54 -13.68 -6.91
N ALA A 43 -4.26 -12.63 -7.26
CA ALA A 43 -5.52 -12.74 -7.99
C ALA A 43 -5.33 -13.42 -9.36
N LEU A 44 -4.23 -13.13 -10.07
CA LEU A 44 -3.91 -13.77 -11.35
C LEU A 44 -3.59 -15.26 -11.19
N SER A 45 -2.87 -15.67 -10.13
CA SER A 45 -2.66 -17.10 -9.85
C SER A 45 -3.97 -17.81 -9.51
N GLU A 46 -4.77 -17.24 -8.61
CA GLU A 46 -6.05 -17.82 -8.20
C GLU A 46 -7.01 -17.99 -9.39
N LYS A 47 -7.06 -17.02 -10.31
CA LYS A 47 -7.85 -17.12 -11.54
C LYS A 47 -7.38 -18.27 -12.46
N LYS A 48 -6.06 -18.49 -12.55
CA LYS A 48 -5.50 -19.60 -13.35
C LYS A 48 -5.79 -20.95 -12.71
N ASP A 49 -5.65 -21.05 -11.38
CA ASP A 49 -5.90 -22.28 -10.64
C ASP A 49 -7.39 -22.65 -10.66
N ALA A 50 -8.28 -21.66 -10.46
CA ALA A 50 -9.73 -21.84 -10.61
C ALA A 50 -10.10 -22.33 -12.01
N LYS A 51 -9.52 -21.74 -13.07
CA LYS A 51 -9.77 -22.18 -14.47
C LYS A 51 -9.28 -23.61 -14.73
N LYS A 52 -8.15 -24.03 -14.15
CA LYS A 52 -7.64 -25.40 -14.26
C LYS A 52 -8.55 -26.40 -13.54
N LEU A 53 -9.01 -26.06 -12.33
CA LEU A 53 -9.94 -26.89 -11.56
C LEU A 53 -11.26 -27.05 -12.32
N ALA A 54 -11.85 -25.95 -12.80
CA ALA A 54 -13.07 -25.99 -13.60
C ALA A 54 -12.93 -26.90 -14.84
N LYS A 55 -11.80 -26.84 -15.57
CA LYS A 55 -11.53 -27.74 -16.70
C LYS A 55 -11.41 -29.21 -16.28
N LYS A 56 -10.76 -29.51 -15.15
CA LYS A 56 -10.65 -30.89 -14.63
C LYS A 56 -12.02 -31.44 -14.24
N VAL A 57 -12.82 -30.64 -13.53
CA VAL A 57 -14.17 -31.00 -13.12
C VAL A 57 -15.06 -31.24 -14.34
N ALA A 58 -15.05 -30.34 -15.32
CA ALA A 58 -15.80 -30.51 -16.57
C ALA A 58 -15.39 -31.79 -17.33
N LYS A 59 -14.09 -32.09 -17.43
CA LYS A 59 -13.61 -33.35 -18.05
C LYS A 59 -13.98 -34.61 -17.26
N LYS A 60 -14.15 -34.50 -15.93
CA LYS A 60 -14.57 -35.61 -15.07
C LYS A 60 -16.07 -35.89 -15.19
N ILE A 61 -16.87 -34.84 -15.41
CA ILE A 61 -18.34 -34.95 -15.56
C ILE A 61 -18.72 -35.36 -16.99
N ALA A 62 -17.94 -34.98 -17.99
CA ALA A 62 -18.17 -35.35 -19.39
C ALA A 62 -17.67 -36.77 -19.78
N LYS A 63 -17.24 -37.57 -18.81
CA LYS A 63 -16.85 -38.98 -18.94
C LYS A 63 -17.82 -39.84 -18.16
#